data_AF-A0A946MU24-F1
#
_entry.id   AF-A0A946MU24-F1
#
_cell.length_a   1.000
_cell.length_b   1.000
_cell.length_c   1.000
_cell.angle_alpha   90.00
_cell.angle_beta   90.00
_cell.angle_gamma   90.00
#
_symmetry.space_group_name_H-M   'P 1'
#
loop_
_entity.id
_entity.type
_entity.pdbx_description
1 polymer ?
#
loop_
_entity_poly.entity_id
_entity_poly.type
_entity_poly.pdbx_seq_one_letter_code
_entity_poly.pdbx_strand_id
1 'polypeptide(L)'
;DNLSLIFARAGFSDTDLYRVAQANESTSLQRIYPGETIGFQADADGALLAVRHIQSPLLTTLYERQAAGYTAQRVTRSPDRIARNVSLMIDSSLFLAGSSAGLSDAMIMALAGIFGGVIDFVLDPRQGDTIHVLYEELMLDGQRFDDGPILAASFTNRGNTFEAYRYTDTEGDTSYYNELGVSMRKAFLRAPLDFTRVSSNFNPNRLHPIYKTQRPHRGTDYAASRGTPVYAAGDGRVIEAGYTRPNGNYVFLQHGEQFETHYLHLHRLRVKKGARVKQGEVIGTVGSTGAATGPHLHYEFLVNGVHRNPRTVHKILPKARSLSDAALPRYLASIRKPTQQLASLRDAQQLARAQ
;
A
#
# COMPACT_ATOMS: atom_id res chain seq x y z
N ASP A 1 -8.22 4.97 -30.88
CA ASP A 1 -8.56 6.38 -31.19
C ASP A 1 -7.33 7.26 -31.08
N ASN A 2 -7.30 8.34 -31.86
CA ASN A 2 -6.36 9.45 -31.72
C ASN A 2 -7.16 10.77 -31.75
N LEU A 3 -6.56 11.88 -31.35
CA LEU A 3 -7.27 13.17 -31.26
C LEU A 3 -7.87 13.64 -32.58
N SER A 4 -7.16 13.50 -33.70
CA SER A 4 -7.67 13.86 -35.03
C SER A 4 -8.97 13.12 -35.35
N LEU A 5 -9.00 11.80 -35.11
CA LEU A 5 -10.21 11.00 -35.31
C LEU A 5 -11.33 11.38 -34.33
N ILE A 6 -11.00 11.75 -33.10
CA ILE A 6 -11.99 12.18 -32.10
C ILE A 6 -12.62 13.53 -32.50
N PHE A 7 -11.80 14.51 -32.91
CA PHE A 7 -12.27 15.80 -33.41
C PHE A 7 -13.11 15.64 -34.68
N ALA A 8 -12.64 14.82 -35.63
CA ALA A 8 -13.36 14.56 -36.88
C ALA A 8 -14.73 13.92 -36.64
N ARG A 9 -14.84 12.96 -35.70
CA ARG A 9 -16.14 12.38 -35.30
C ARG A 9 -17.08 13.40 -34.66
N ALA A 10 -16.53 14.42 -34.00
CA ALA A 10 -17.28 15.53 -33.44
C ALA A 10 -17.57 16.66 -34.46
N GLY A 11 -17.15 16.50 -35.72
CA GLY A 11 -17.39 17.48 -36.79
C GLY A 11 -16.34 18.59 -36.91
N PHE A 12 -15.21 18.49 -36.20
CA PHE A 12 -14.15 19.50 -36.20
C PHE A 12 -12.91 19.05 -36.99
N SER A 13 -12.19 20.03 -37.52
CA SER A 13 -11.03 19.79 -38.39
C SER A 13 -9.74 19.61 -37.59
N ASP A 14 -8.70 19.09 -38.26
CA ASP A 14 -7.34 19.07 -37.71
C ASP A 14 -6.79 20.49 -37.44
N THR A 15 -7.33 21.51 -38.13
CA THR A 15 -6.98 22.92 -37.86
C THR A 15 -7.52 23.37 -36.51
N ASP A 16 -8.74 22.94 -36.16
CA ASP A 16 -9.34 23.24 -34.86
C ASP A 16 -8.55 22.53 -33.74
N LEU A 17 -8.20 21.26 -33.96
CA LEU A 17 -7.33 20.52 -33.05
C LEU A 17 -5.98 21.23 -32.84
N TYR A 18 -5.33 21.66 -33.93
CA TYR A 18 -4.06 22.38 -33.86
C TYR A 18 -4.18 23.66 -33.03
N ARG A 19 -5.24 24.46 -33.25
CA ARG A 19 -5.47 25.70 -32.48
C ARG A 19 -5.71 25.44 -31.00
N VAL A 20 -6.45 24.39 -30.66
CA VAL A 20 -6.67 23.98 -29.26
C VAL A 20 -5.38 23.47 -28.62
N ALA A 21 -4.58 22.70 -29.36
CA ALA A 21 -3.30 22.16 -28.88
C ALA A 21 -2.24 23.24 -28.61
N GLN A 22 -2.38 24.42 -29.22
CA GLN A 22 -1.56 25.60 -28.99
C GLN A 22 -2.00 26.43 -27.77
N ALA A 23 -3.11 26.08 -27.10
CA ALA A 23 -3.53 26.77 -25.89
C ALA A 23 -2.46 26.62 -24.80
N ASN A 24 -2.07 27.75 -24.18
CA ASN A 24 -0.93 27.84 -23.26
C ASN A 24 -0.85 26.67 -22.24
N GLU A 25 0.38 26.15 -22.08
CA GLU A 25 0.90 25.28 -21.00
C GLU A 25 0.16 23.96 -20.64
N SER A 26 -0.99 23.63 -21.23
CA SER A 26 -1.73 22.41 -20.87
C SER A 26 -1.48 21.23 -21.83
N THR A 27 -0.70 20.25 -21.36
CA THR A 27 -0.39 19.01 -22.09
C THR A 27 -1.52 17.96 -22.07
N SER A 28 -2.70 18.26 -21.51
CA SER A 28 -3.72 17.22 -21.25
C SER A 28 -4.17 16.50 -22.53
N LEU A 29 -4.39 17.24 -23.62
CA LEU A 29 -4.77 16.64 -24.89
C LEU A 29 -3.60 15.91 -25.58
N GLN A 30 -2.34 16.19 -25.21
CA GLN A 30 -1.19 15.43 -25.74
C GLN A 30 -1.12 14.00 -25.19
N ARG A 31 -1.80 13.73 -24.07
CA ARG A 31 -1.83 12.41 -23.42
C ARG A 31 -3.25 12.09 -22.99
N ILE A 32 -3.95 11.34 -23.83
CA ILE A 32 -5.27 10.81 -23.56
C ILE A 32 -5.18 9.31 -23.23
N TYR A 33 -6.00 8.86 -22.29
CA TYR A 33 -6.07 7.48 -21.83
C TYR A 33 -7.48 6.90 -22.00
N PRO A 34 -7.62 5.57 -22.17
CA PRO A 34 -8.92 4.92 -22.18
C PRO A 34 -9.74 5.25 -20.92
N GLY A 35 -11.02 5.58 -21.10
CA GLY A 35 -11.94 5.95 -20.01
C GLY A 35 -12.12 7.46 -19.80
N GLU A 36 -11.23 8.28 -20.37
CA GLU A 36 -11.38 9.75 -20.37
C GLU A 36 -12.46 10.20 -21.36
N THR A 37 -13.10 11.34 -21.07
CA THR A 37 -14.18 11.89 -21.93
C THR A 37 -13.76 13.23 -22.50
N ILE A 38 -13.95 13.41 -23.81
CA ILE A 38 -13.74 14.69 -24.51
C ILE A 38 -15.09 15.18 -25.02
N GLY A 39 -15.53 16.33 -24.52
CA GLY A 39 -16.72 17.03 -24.97
C GLY A 39 -16.36 18.24 -25.82
N PHE A 40 -17.22 18.55 -26.78
CA PHE A 40 -17.06 19.68 -27.69
C PHE A 40 -18.28 20.58 -27.63
N GLN A 41 -18.07 21.87 -27.77
CA GLN A 41 -19.12 22.87 -27.88
C GLN A 41 -18.85 23.72 -29.12
N ALA A 42 -19.85 23.81 -30.00
CA ALA A 42 -19.85 24.69 -31.15
C ALA A 42 -20.70 25.94 -30.91
N ASP A 43 -20.44 27.01 -31.64
CA ASP A 43 -21.36 28.14 -31.79
C ASP A 43 -22.49 27.81 -32.78
N ALA A 44 -23.39 28.77 -32.99
CA ALA A 44 -24.51 28.65 -33.90
C ALA A 44 -24.10 28.40 -35.37
N ASP A 45 -22.89 28.81 -35.74
CA ASP A 45 -22.32 28.64 -37.09
C ASP A 45 -21.52 27.33 -37.23
N GLY A 46 -21.46 26.52 -36.17
CA GLY A 46 -20.74 25.25 -36.14
C GLY A 46 -19.25 25.38 -35.87
N ALA A 47 -18.74 26.59 -35.59
CA ALA A 47 -17.34 26.76 -35.24
C ALA A 47 -17.07 26.36 -33.79
N LEU A 48 -15.91 25.74 -33.54
CA LEU A 48 -15.53 25.28 -32.21
C LEU A 48 -15.42 26.48 -31.24
N LEU A 49 -16.16 26.41 -30.13
CA LEU A 49 -16.12 27.37 -29.03
C LEU A 49 -15.31 26.85 -27.85
N ALA A 50 -15.52 25.59 -27.48
CA ALA A 50 -14.84 25.00 -26.35
C ALA A 50 -14.63 23.50 -26.49
N VAL A 51 -13.56 23.01 -25.86
CA VAL A 51 -13.28 21.58 -25.66
C VAL A 51 -13.14 21.33 -24.17
N ARG A 52 -13.86 20.34 -23.66
CA ARG A 52 -13.75 19.90 -22.27
C ARG A 52 -13.15 18.51 -22.23
N HIS A 53 -11.94 18.40 -21.70
CA HIS A 53 -11.27 17.13 -21.46
C HIS A 53 -11.45 16.71 -20.00
N ILE A 54 -12.33 15.75 -19.74
CA ILE A 54 -12.58 15.17 -18.42
C ILE A 54 -11.63 13.99 -18.25
N GLN A 55 -10.54 14.22 -17.52
CA GLN A 55 -9.49 13.24 -17.25
C GLN A 55 -9.87 12.34 -16.08
N SER A 56 -10.61 12.88 -15.12
CA SER A 56 -11.26 12.14 -14.05
C SER A 56 -12.45 12.93 -13.50
N PRO A 57 -13.29 12.33 -12.65
CA PRO A 57 -14.34 13.08 -11.95
C PRO A 57 -13.83 14.27 -11.13
N LEU A 58 -12.54 14.29 -10.77
CA LEU A 58 -11.90 15.36 -10.01
C LEU A 58 -11.05 16.32 -10.85
N LEU A 59 -10.76 15.98 -12.12
CA LEU A 59 -9.86 16.75 -12.95
C LEU A 59 -10.44 16.92 -14.35
N THR A 60 -10.71 18.17 -14.69
CA THR A 60 -11.12 18.58 -16.03
C THR A 60 -10.21 19.66 -16.54
N THR A 61 -9.80 19.59 -17.81
CA THR A 61 -9.17 20.68 -18.51
C THR A 61 -10.16 21.27 -19.50
N LEU A 62 -10.47 22.56 -19.36
CA LEU A 62 -11.36 23.29 -20.24
C LEU A 62 -10.52 24.15 -21.19
N TYR A 63 -10.79 24.05 -22.49
CA TYR A 63 -10.20 24.84 -23.53
C TYR A 63 -11.29 25.75 -24.10
N GLU A 64 -11.14 27.06 -23.99
CA GLU A 64 -12.15 28.03 -24.45
C GLU A 64 -11.55 28.97 -25.49
N ARG A 65 -12.33 29.23 -26.54
CA ARG A 65 -11.96 30.15 -27.60
C ARG A 65 -11.92 31.58 -27.06
N GLN A 66 -10.83 32.26 -27.34
CA GLN A 66 -10.56 33.66 -27.06
C GLN A 66 -10.23 34.39 -28.36
N ALA A 67 -10.12 35.72 -28.30
CA ALA A 67 -9.83 36.55 -29.48
C ALA A 67 -8.54 36.13 -30.23
N ALA A 68 -7.53 35.63 -29.52
CA ALA A 68 -6.21 35.28 -30.07
C ALA A 68 -5.97 33.76 -30.23
N GLY A 69 -6.98 32.91 -30.01
CA GLY A 69 -6.80 31.44 -30.06
C GLY A 69 -7.63 30.73 -28.98
N TYR A 70 -7.02 29.76 -28.29
CA TYR A 70 -7.66 29.07 -27.16
C TYR A 70 -6.85 29.28 -25.88
N THR A 71 -7.54 29.35 -24.76
CA THR A 71 -6.94 29.30 -23.42
C THR A 71 -7.32 28.00 -22.72
N ALA A 72 -6.37 27.40 -22.01
CA ALA A 72 -6.61 26.20 -21.23
C ALA A 72 -6.67 26.52 -19.74
N GLN A 73 -7.71 26.04 -19.06
CA GLN A 73 -7.85 26.12 -17.60
C GLN A 73 -8.02 24.72 -17.01
N ARG A 74 -7.25 24.41 -15.98
CA ARG A 74 -7.44 23.20 -15.19
C ARG A 74 -8.45 23.48 -14.08
N VAL A 75 -9.53 22.72 -14.08
CA VAL A 75 -10.56 22.70 -13.04
C VAL A 75 -10.36 21.45 -12.20
N THR A 76 -9.85 21.64 -10.98
CA THR A 76 -9.72 20.58 -9.97
C THR A 76 -10.86 20.64 -8.98
N ARG A 77 -11.51 19.50 -8.74
CA ARG A 77 -12.55 19.35 -7.72
C ARG A 77 -11.96 18.61 -6.53
N SER A 78 -12.39 18.98 -5.33
CA SER A 78 -12.11 18.20 -4.11
C SER A 78 -13.40 17.53 -3.66
N PRO A 79 -13.40 16.22 -3.39
CA PRO A 79 -14.57 15.56 -2.85
C PRO A 79 -14.81 16.01 -1.40
N ASP A 80 -16.07 16.06 -1.00
CA ASP A 80 -16.45 16.23 0.40
C ASP A 80 -16.06 14.98 1.19
N ARG A 81 -15.65 15.15 2.45
CA ARG A 81 -15.20 14.05 3.31
C ARG A 81 -16.20 13.87 4.44
N ILE A 82 -16.81 12.68 4.53
CA ILE A 82 -17.76 12.37 5.58
C ILE A 82 -17.23 11.20 6.42
N ALA A 83 -17.17 11.37 7.74
CA ALA A 83 -16.79 10.27 8.63
C ALA A 83 -17.88 9.19 8.65
N ARG A 84 -17.47 7.94 8.40
CA ARG A 84 -18.29 6.73 8.49
C ARG A 84 -17.66 5.74 9.46
N ASN A 85 -18.47 4.80 9.92
CA ASN A 85 -17.99 3.69 10.71
C ASN A 85 -18.62 2.38 10.24
N VAL A 86 -17.91 1.29 10.45
CA VAL A 86 -18.40 -0.06 10.23
C VAL A 86 -17.86 -0.99 11.30
N SER A 87 -18.65 -1.98 11.67
CA SER A 87 -18.24 -3.06 12.57
C SER A 87 -18.35 -4.39 11.83
N LEU A 88 -17.30 -5.20 11.91
CA LEU A 88 -17.21 -6.51 11.28
C LEU A 88 -16.92 -7.58 12.32
N MET A 89 -17.36 -8.79 12.02
CA MET A 89 -17.10 -9.99 12.80
C MET A 89 -16.46 -11.02 11.89
N ILE A 90 -15.31 -11.55 12.30
CA ILE A 90 -14.64 -12.60 11.56
C ILE A 90 -15.40 -13.89 11.80
N ASP A 91 -15.94 -14.47 10.73
CA ASP A 91 -16.44 -15.84 10.74
C ASP A 91 -15.38 -16.79 10.18
N SER A 92 -14.86 -16.46 9.00
CA SER A 92 -13.88 -17.27 8.27
C SER A 92 -12.59 -16.52 7.91
N SER A 93 -12.69 -15.28 7.40
CA SER A 93 -11.53 -14.46 7.05
C SER A 93 -11.84 -12.97 7.13
N LEU A 94 -10.78 -12.16 7.26
CA LEU A 94 -10.88 -10.70 7.20
C LEU A 94 -11.57 -10.22 5.93
N PHE A 95 -11.23 -10.81 4.79
CA PHE A 95 -11.74 -10.37 3.49
C PHE A 95 -13.24 -10.63 3.36
N LEU A 96 -13.71 -11.83 3.75
CA LEU A 96 -15.13 -12.15 3.72
C LEU A 96 -15.93 -11.30 4.71
N ALA A 97 -15.39 -11.08 5.92
CA ALA A 97 -16.02 -10.23 6.92
C ALA A 97 -16.13 -8.77 6.46
N GLY A 98 -15.05 -8.21 5.89
CA GLY A 98 -15.03 -6.84 5.37
C GLY A 98 -15.97 -6.66 4.18
N SER A 99 -15.95 -7.59 3.22
CA SER A 99 -16.81 -7.55 2.03
C SER A 99 -18.29 -7.65 2.42
N SER A 100 -18.64 -8.54 3.34
CA SER A 100 -20.01 -8.66 3.86
C SER A 100 -20.48 -7.41 4.62
N ALA A 101 -19.54 -6.67 5.21
CA ALA A 101 -19.81 -5.40 5.88
C ALA A 101 -19.81 -4.19 4.92
N GLY A 102 -19.65 -4.41 3.61
CA GLY A 102 -19.71 -3.36 2.59
C GLY A 102 -18.41 -2.58 2.38
N LEU A 103 -17.29 -3.05 2.95
CA LEU A 103 -15.97 -2.47 2.68
C LEU A 103 -15.47 -2.86 1.28
N SER A 104 -14.79 -1.94 0.61
CA SER A 104 -14.08 -2.25 -0.64
C SER A 104 -12.84 -3.11 -0.38
N ASP A 105 -12.40 -3.83 -1.41
CA ASP A 105 -11.16 -4.60 -1.39
C ASP A 105 -9.95 -3.75 -0.96
N ALA A 106 -9.89 -2.49 -1.43
CA ALA A 106 -8.82 -1.56 -1.08
C ALA A 106 -8.83 -1.22 0.43
N MET A 107 -10.02 -0.99 1.01
CA MET A 107 -10.18 -0.72 2.44
C MET A 107 -9.80 -1.94 3.29
N ILE A 108 -10.19 -3.14 2.85
CA ILE A 108 -9.83 -4.40 3.51
C ILE A 108 -8.31 -4.60 3.50
N MET A 109 -7.64 -4.37 2.37
CA MET A 109 -6.18 -4.45 2.27
C MET A 109 -5.49 -3.37 3.10
N ALA A 110 -6.03 -2.15 3.15
CA ALA A 110 -5.51 -1.09 4.01
C ALA A 110 -5.59 -1.48 5.49
N LEU A 111 -6.72 -2.05 5.93
CA LEU A 111 -6.92 -2.54 7.29
C LEU A 111 -5.94 -3.69 7.62
N ALA A 112 -5.76 -4.64 6.71
CA ALA A 112 -4.76 -5.70 6.85
C ALA A 112 -3.34 -5.13 7.00
N GLY A 113 -3.02 -4.08 6.22
CA GLY A 113 -1.73 -3.39 6.28
C GLY A 113 -1.48 -2.66 7.60
N ILE A 114 -2.50 -1.99 8.15
CA ILE A 114 -2.42 -1.29 9.45
C ILE A 114 -2.06 -2.26 10.57
N PHE A 115 -2.74 -3.41 10.60
CA PHE A 115 -2.62 -4.38 11.68
C PHE A 115 -1.59 -5.49 11.43
N GLY A 116 -1.08 -5.65 10.20
CA GLY A 116 -0.08 -6.67 9.84
C GLY A 116 1.21 -6.62 10.66
N GLY A 117 1.49 -5.45 11.26
CA GLY A 117 2.56 -5.29 12.23
C GLY A 117 2.30 -5.99 13.56
N VAL A 118 1.07 -6.15 14.01
CA VAL A 118 0.77 -6.76 15.32
C VAL A 118 -0.01 -8.08 15.20
N ILE A 119 -0.67 -8.33 14.08
CA ILE A 119 -1.55 -9.48 13.82
C ILE A 119 -1.17 -10.11 12.49
N ASP A 120 -1.06 -11.44 12.45
CA ASP A 120 -0.94 -12.23 11.24
C ASP A 120 -2.35 -12.69 10.79
N PHE A 121 -2.99 -11.98 9.85
CA PHE A 121 -4.36 -12.28 9.43
C PHE A 121 -4.56 -13.66 8.76
N VAL A 122 -3.48 -14.39 8.47
CA VAL A 122 -3.55 -15.77 7.96
C VAL A 122 -3.62 -16.77 9.12
N LEU A 123 -2.98 -16.48 10.25
CA LEU A 123 -2.78 -17.45 11.34
C LEU A 123 -3.51 -17.10 12.64
N ASP A 124 -3.73 -15.81 12.89
CA ASP A 124 -4.21 -15.29 14.17
C ASP A 124 -5.74 -15.12 14.25
N PRO A 125 -6.45 -14.69 13.18
CA PRO A 125 -7.89 -14.51 13.21
C PRO A 125 -8.65 -15.79 13.49
N ARG A 126 -9.74 -15.64 14.23
CA ARG A 126 -10.65 -16.71 14.57
C ARG A 126 -12.09 -16.26 14.44
N GLN A 127 -12.95 -17.25 14.31
CA GLN A 127 -14.39 -17.05 14.39
C GLN A 127 -14.73 -16.30 15.69
N GLY A 128 -15.48 -15.21 15.56
CA GLY A 128 -15.95 -14.36 16.66
C GLY A 128 -15.09 -13.13 16.95
N ASP A 129 -13.87 -13.02 16.40
CA ASP A 129 -13.05 -11.82 16.51
C ASP A 129 -13.79 -10.62 15.88
N THR A 130 -13.63 -9.44 16.47
CA THR A 130 -14.33 -8.23 16.03
C THR A 130 -13.38 -7.18 15.54
N ILE A 131 -13.84 -6.40 14.56
CA ILE A 131 -13.13 -5.25 14.03
C ILE A 131 -14.09 -4.08 13.97
N HIS A 132 -13.62 -2.91 14.36
CA HIS A 132 -14.34 -1.65 14.14
C HIS A 132 -13.45 -0.71 13.34
N VAL A 133 -14.03 -0.05 12.34
CA VAL A 133 -13.30 0.85 11.45
C VAL A 133 -14.03 2.18 11.43
N LEU A 134 -13.29 3.26 11.70
CA LEU A 134 -13.68 4.64 11.45
C LEU A 134 -12.90 5.13 10.24
N TYR A 135 -13.58 5.57 9.18
CA TYR A 135 -12.97 5.97 7.92
C TYR A 135 -13.68 7.18 7.33
N GLU A 136 -13.06 7.83 6.35
CA GLU A 136 -13.73 8.85 5.54
C GLU A 136 -14.36 8.20 4.31
N GLU A 137 -15.57 8.62 3.97
CA GLU A 137 -16.19 8.37 2.67
C GLU A 137 -16.07 9.66 1.85
N LEU A 138 -15.57 9.54 0.62
CA LEU A 138 -15.44 10.66 -0.30
C LEU A 138 -16.74 10.80 -1.08
N MET A 139 -17.32 11.99 -1.05
CA MET A 139 -18.56 12.32 -1.74
C MET A 139 -18.30 13.32 -2.86
N LEU A 140 -18.96 13.14 -4.00
CA LEU A 140 -18.94 14.07 -5.10
C LEU A 140 -20.39 14.29 -5.56
N ASP A 141 -20.82 15.55 -5.61
CA ASP A 141 -22.20 15.92 -6.00
C ASP A 141 -23.28 15.21 -5.17
N GLY A 142 -23.01 15.02 -3.86
CA GLY A 142 -23.93 14.35 -2.94
C GLY A 142 -23.98 12.83 -3.07
N GLN A 143 -23.20 12.23 -3.98
CA GLN A 143 -23.10 10.78 -4.17
C GLN A 143 -21.76 10.25 -3.68
N ARG A 144 -21.74 8.97 -3.25
CA ARG A 144 -20.48 8.30 -2.87
C ARG A 144 -19.59 8.21 -4.10
N PHE A 145 -18.41 8.78 -3.98
CA PHE A 145 -17.39 8.83 -5.03
C PHE A 145 -16.34 7.74 -4.83
N ASP A 146 -15.77 7.64 -3.63
CA ASP A 146 -14.73 6.66 -3.31
C ASP A 146 -14.58 6.50 -1.79
N ASP A 147 -13.77 5.53 -1.38
CA ASP A 147 -13.32 5.42 0.00
C ASP A 147 -12.17 6.38 0.28
N GLY A 148 -12.26 7.08 1.41
CA GLY A 148 -11.18 7.88 1.97
C GLY A 148 -10.30 7.06 2.94
N PRO A 149 -9.38 7.72 3.67
CA PRO A 149 -8.50 7.05 4.60
C PRO A 149 -9.24 6.46 5.81
N ILE A 150 -8.70 5.36 6.36
CA ILE A 150 -9.03 4.90 7.72
C ILE A 150 -8.52 5.94 8.71
N LEU A 151 -9.39 6.47 9.54
CA LEU A 151 -9.05 7.43 10.60
C LEU A 151 -8.59 6.70 11.86
N ALA A 152 -9.30 5.63 12.21
CA ALA A 152 -8.92 4.73 13.29
C ALA A 152 -9.54 3.35 13.09
N ALA A 153 -8.94 2.33 13.67
CA ALA A 153 -9.51 1.00 13.69
C ALA A 153 -9.16 0.27 14.99
N SER A 154 -10.01 -0.68 15.37
CA SER A 154 -9.73 -1.62 16.45
C SER A 154 -9.92 -3.06 16.00
N PHE A 155 -9.10 -3.96 16.51
CA PHE A 155 -9.24 -5.41 16.35
C PHE A 155 -9.21 -6.07 17.72
N THR A 156 -10.23 -6.85 18.02
CA THR A 156 -10.31 -7.62 19.26
C THR A 156 -10.17 -9.11 18.95
N ASN A 157 -9.08 -9.72 19.43
CA ASN A 157 -8.80 -11.15 19.34
C ASN A 157 -8.66 -11.73 20.74
N ARG A 158 -9.53 -12.70 21.07
CA ARG A 158 -9.50 -13.42 22.35
C ARG A 158 -9.46 -12.49 23.58
N GLY A 159 -10.23 -11.40 23.53
CA GLY A 159 -10.31 -10.40 24.60
C GLY A 159 -9.18 -9.36 24.60
N ASN A 160 -8.13 -9.54 23.81
CA ASN A 160 -7.09 -8.52 23.61
C ASN A 160 -7.51 -7.58 22.50
N THR A 161 -7.51 -6.28 22.77
CA THR A 161 -7.85 -5.26 21.76
C THR A 161 -6.62 -4.50 21.33
N PHE A 162 -6.45 -4.38 20.02
CA PHE A 162 -5.41 -3.58 19.38
C PHE A 162 -6.08 -2.41 18.69
N GLU A 163 -5.58 -1.19 18.91
CA GLU A 163 -6.12 0.02 18.29
C GLU A 163 -5.04 0.69 17.44
N ALA A 164 -5.49 1.31 16.35
CA ALA A 164 -4.64 2.04 15.43
C ALA A 164 -5.30 3.37 15.07
N TYR A 165 -4.52 4.45 15.11
CA TYR A 165 -4.98 5.81 14.84
C TYR A 165 -4.09 6.45 13.78
N ARG A 166 -4.73 7.02 12.75
CA ARG A 166 -4.04 7.75 11.69
C ARG A 166 -3.52 9.07 12.23
N TYR A 167 -2.24 9.35 12.03
CA TYR A 167 -1.61 10.61 12.39
C TYR A 167 -0.69 11.07 11.26
N THR A 168 -0.75 12.38 10.97
CA THR A 168 0.15 13.05 10.04
C THR A 168 1.05 13.97 10.87
N ASP A 169 2.35 13.78 10.78
CA ASP A 169 3.31 14.59 11.53
C ASP A 169 3.57 15.95 10.87
N THR A 170 4.48 16.74 11.47
CA THR A 170 4.81 18.09 10.98
C THR A 170 5.60 18.09 9.66
N GLU A 171 6.16 16.95 9.26
CA GLU A 171 6.85 16.78 7.98
C GLU A 171 5.87 16.35 6.87
N GLY A 172 4.60 16.10 7.22
CA GLY A 172 3.55 15.64 6.32
C GLY A 172 3.50 14.13 6.17
N ASP A 173 4.32 13.39 6.93
CA ASP A 173 4.34 11.93 6.89
C ASP A 173 3.15 11.36 7.66
N THR A 174 2.35 10.56 6.97
CA THR A 174 1.16 9.92 7.53
C THR A 174 1.42 8.46 7.85
N SER A 175 1.12 8.05 9.08
CA SER A 175 1.18 6.64 9.50
C SER A 175 0.09 6.33 10.55
N TYR A 176 0.11 5.10 11.06
CA TYR A 176 -0.79 4.62 12.10
C TYR A 176 -0.02 4.28 13.36
N TYR A 177 -0.56 4.68 14.50
CA TYR A 177 0.06 4.50 15.81
C TYR A 177 -0.98 3.97 16.80
N ASN A 178 -0.54 3.30 17.85
CA ASN A 178 -1.41 2.90 18.95
C ASN A 178 -1.65 4.06 19.93
N GLU A 179 -2.45 3.84 20.96
CA GLU A 179 -2.79 4.82 22.01
C GLU A 179 -1.59 5.45 22.74
N LEU A 180 -0.41 4.80 22.68
CA LEU A 180 0.83 5.29 23.28
C LEU A 180 1.76 6.00 22.28
N GLY A 181 1.34 6.17 21.02
CA GLY A 181 2.16 6.77 19.96
C GLY A 181 3.21 5.82 19.40
N VAL A 182 3.08 4.51 19.64
CA VAL A 182 3.93 3.47 19.06
C VAL A 182 3.42 3.14 17.67
N SER A 183 4.28 3.16 16.65
CA SER A 183 3.89 2.84 15.28
C SER A 183 3.29 1.43 15.17
N MET A 184 2.17 1.32 14.46
CA MET A 184 1.53 0.03 14.15
C MET A 184 2.30 -0.77 13.11
N ARG A 185 3.19 -0.12 12.34
CA ARG A 185 4.11 -0.82 11.45
C ARG A 185 5.18 -1.53 12.30
N LYS A 186 5.38 -2.83 12.08
CA LYS A 186 6.62 -3.48 12.54
C LYS A 186 7.81 -2.74 11.95
N ALA A 187 8.92 -2.69 12.69
CA ALA A 187 10.20 -2.30 12.10
C ALA A 187 10.49 -3.11 10.81
N PHE A 188 10.02 -4.38 10.76
CA PHE A 188 10.17 -5.27 9.62
C PHE A 188 8.97 -6.21 9.36
N LEU A 189 8.60 -6.45 8.10
CA LEU A 189 7.72 -7.53 7.67
C LEU A 189 8.32 -8.88 8.06
N ARG A 190 7.50 -9.82 8.53
CA ARG A 190 7.97 -11.18 8.92
C ARG A 190 8.23 -12.07 7.70
N ALA A 191 7.36 -11.97 6.70
CA ALA A 191 7.48 -12.63 5.41
C ALA A 191 7.32 -11.56 4.33
N PRO A 192 8.34 -11.32 3.49
CA PRO A 192 8.32 -10.24 2.51
C PRO A 192 7.70 -10.65 1.16
N LEU A 193 6.67 -11.51 1.17
CA LEU A 193 5.94 -12.00 0.00
C LEU A 193 4.70 -12.76 0.44
N ASP A 194 3.74 -12.93 -0.47
CA ASP A 194 2.71 -13.95 -0.34
C ASP A 194 3.31 -15.32 -0.68
N PHE A 195 3.11 -16.32 0.17
CA PHE A 195 3.73 -17.64 0.01
C PHE A 195 2.76 -18.77 0.34
N THR A 196 3.03 -19.95 -0.23
CA THR A 196 2.20 -21.15 -0.02
C THR A 196 2.58 -21.90 1.25
N ARG A 197 3.90 -22.05 1.50
CA ARG A 197 4.44 -22.66 2.72
C ARG A 197 5.89 -22.24 2.96
N VAL A 198 6.34 -22.40 4.20
CA VAL A 198 7.78 -22.38 4.52
C VAL A 198 8.37 -23.74 4.13
N SER A 199 9.26 -23.78 3.14
CA SER A 199 9.88 -25.02 2.67
C SER A 199 11.11 -25.41 3.49
N SER A 200 11.79 -24.45 4.11
CA SER A 200 12.96 -24.70 4.96
C SER A 200 13.10 -23.58 6.00
N ASN A 201 13.34 -23.95 7.26
CA ASN A 201 13.51 -23.00 8.35
C ASN A 201 14.98 -22.62 8.56
N PHE A 202 15.22 -21.44 9.14
CA PHE A 202 16.53 -21.07 9.66
C PHE A 202 17.05 -22.15 10.60
N ASN A 203 18.26 -22.63 10.34
CA ASN A 203 18.90 -23.67 11.14
C ASN A 203 20.43 -23.49 11.09
N PRO A 204 21.04 -22.88 12.13
CA PRO A 204 22.48 -22.66 12.16
C PRO A 204 23.27 -23.97 12.27
N ASN A 205 22.62 -25.05 12.72
CA ASN A 205 23.23 -26.35 12.98
C ASN A 205 22.80 -27.41 11.95
N ARG A 206 22.31 -27.01 10.77
CA ARG A 206 21.85 -27.95 9.75
C ARG A 206 23.01 -28.83 9.29
N LEU A 207 22.88 -30.14 9.48
CA LEU A 207 23.83 -31.14 9.01
C LEU A 207 23.46 -31.62 7.61
N HIS A 208 24.45 -31.73 6.73
CA HIS A 208 24.26 -32.36 5.44
C HIS A 208 23.92 -33.86 5.66
N PRO A 209 22.80 -34.39 5.13
CA PRO A 209 22.31 -35.72 5.48
C PRO A 209 23.31 -36.83 5.14
N ILE A 210 24.04 -36.66 4.02
CA ILE A 210 25.05 -37.61 3.52
C ILE A 210 26.42 -37.36 4.18
N TYR A 211 27.05 -36.21 3.90
CA TYR A 211 28.42 -35.94 4.36
C TYR A 211 28.57 -35.56 5.83
N LYS A 212 27.46 -35.44 6.59
CA LYS A 212 27.42 -35.01 8.00
C LYS A 212 28.21 -33.72 8.31
N THR A 213 28.49 -32.90 7.31
CA THR A 213 29.13 -31.60 7.47
C THR A 213 28.09 -30.55 7.87
N GLN A 214 28.47 -29.61 8.73
CA GLN A 214 27.61 -28.47 9.05
C GLN A 214 27.49 -27.56 7.84
N ARG A 215 26.25 -27.36 7.37
CA ARG A 215 25.89 -26.41 6.32
C ARG A 215 24.73 -25.55 6.81
N PRO A 216 25.02 -24.50 7.61
CA PRO A 216 24.01 -23.63 8.20
C PRO A 216 23.02 -23.15 7.15
N HIS A 217 21.74 -23.15 7.52
CA HIS A 217 20.70 -22.46 6.76
C HIS A 217 20.48 -21.09 7.41
N ARG A 218 21.04 -20.05 6.78
CA ARG A 218 21.13 -18.68 7.32
C ARG A 218 19.91 -17.81 7.05
N GLY A 219 18.89 -18.38 6.40
CA GLY A 219 17.63 -17.75 6.09
C GLY A 219 16.44 -18.67 6.31
N THR A 220 15.28 -18.24 5.83
CA THR A 220 14.05 -19.03 5.72
C THR A 220 13.65 -19.08 4.26
N ASP A 221 13.29 -20.27 3.79
CA ASP A 221 12.83 -20.48 2.41
C ASP A 221 11.31 -20.45 2.37
N TYR A 222 10.77 -19.51 1.59
CA TYR A 222 9.35 -19.35 1.35
C TYR A 222 9.00 -19.82 -0.06
N ALA A 223 8.27 -20.93 -0.16
CA ALA A 223 7.86 -21.48 -1.45
C ALA A 223 6.70 -20.66 -2.04
N ALA A 224 6.92 -20.13 -3.24
CA ALA A 224 5.96 -19.30 -3.97
C ALA A 224 6.18 -19.45 -5.48
N SER A 225 5.15 -19.21 -6.26
CA SER A 225 5.23 -19.29 -7.73
C SER A 225 6.24 -18.29 -8.28
N ARG A 226 6.96 -18.66 -9.34
CA ARG A 226 7.87 -17.74 -10.05
C ARG A 226 7.08 -16.50 -10.49
N GLY A 227 7.65 -15.32 -10.26
CA GLY A 227 7.00 -14.04 -10.58
C GLY A 227 6.24 -13.41 -9.41
N THR A 228 6.00 -14.14 -8.32
CA THR A 228 5.37 -13.58 -7.10
C THR A 228 6.15 -12.36 -6.62
N PRO A 229 5.51 -11.21 -6.35
CA PRO A 229 6.20 -10.02 -5.86
C PRO A 229 6.97 -10.29 -4.56
N VAL A 230 8.16 -9.70 -4.46
CA VAL A 230 8.97 -9.70 -3.23
C VAL A 230 9.10 -8.26 -2.77
N TYR A 231 8.79 -8.02 -1.50
CA TYR A 231 8.68 -6.69 -0.90
C TYR A 231 9.89 -6.36 -0.02
N ALA A 232 10.24 -5.08 0.11
CA ALA A 232 11.19 -4.65 1.13
C ALA A 232 10.59 -4.88 2.52
N ALA A 233 11.27 -5.64 3.37
CA ALA A 233 10.80 -5.94 4.72
C ALA A 233 10.75 -4.70 5.61
N GLY A 234 11.55 -3.69 5.37
CA GLY A 234 11.55 -2.43 6.11
C GLY A 234 12.02 -1.28 5.23
N ASP A 235 11.82 -0.05 5.70
CA ASP A 235 12.42 1.13 5.06
C ASP A 235 13.94 0.99 5.05
N GLY A 236 14.60 1.35 3.95
CA GLY A 236 16.03 1.15 3.85
C GLY A 236 16.66 1.61 2.56
N ARG A 237 17.92 1.20 2.38
CA ARG A 237 18.71 1.48 1.18
C ARG A 237 19.25 0.18 0.62
N VAL A 238 19.18 0.03 -0.70
CA VAL A 238 19.80 -1.09 -1.43
C VAL A 238 21.32 -0.96 -1.35
N ILE A 239 21.98 -1.84 -0.60
CA ILE A 239 23.44 -1.87 -0.49
C ILE A 239 24.07 -2.74 -1.58
N GLU A 240 23.37 -3.79 -1.99
CA GLU A 240 23.73 -4.62 -3.12
C GLU A 240 22.50 -5.06 -3.92
N ALA A 241 22.67 -5.17 -5.24
CA ALA A 241 21.71 -5.82 -6.13
C ALA A 241 22.48 -6.36 -7.32
N GLY A 242 22.32 -7.64 -7.63
CA GLY A 242 23.12 -8.27 -8.69
C GLY A 242 22.84 -9.75 -8.84
N TYR A 243 23.82 -10.47 -9.38
CA TYR A 243 23.77 -11.91 -9.58
C TYR A 243 25.06 -12.57 -9.12
N THR A 244 24.96 -13.67 -8.38
CA THR A 244 26.07 -14.61 -8.18
C THR A 244 25.61 -16.04 -8.43
N ARG A 245 26.55 -16.95 -8.68
CA ARG A 245 26.22 -18.37 -8.90
C ARG A 245 25.53 -19.02 -7.68
N PRO A 246 25.94 -18.75 -6.41
CA PRO A 246 25.23 -19.28 -5.25
C PRO A 246 23.87 -18.62 -5.03
N ASN A 247 23.82 -17.29 -5.01
CA ASN A 247 22.63 -16.56 -4.59
C ASN A 247 21.58 -16.44 -5.70
N GLY A 248 21.96 -16.63 -6.95
CA GLY A 248 21.15 -16.22 -8.09
C GLY A 248 21.07 -14.71 -8.16
N ASN A 249 19.96 -14.18 -8.68
CA ASN A 249 19.68 -12.75 -8.55
C ASN A 249 19.33 -12.44 -7.10
N TYR A 250 19.91 -11.36 -6.58
CA TYR A 250 19.73 -10.98 -5.20
C TYR A 250 19.59 -9.47 -5.01
N VAL A 251 18.95 -9.10 -3.90
CA VAL A 251 18.91 -7.74 -3.35
C VAL A 251 19.31 -7.83 -1.89
N PHE A 252 20.19 -6.95 -1.41
CA PHE A 252 20.49 -6.76 0.00
C PHE A 252 20.12 -5.33 0.40
N LEU A 253 19.38 -5.20 1.49
CA LEU A 253 18.91 -3.92 2.03
C LEU A 253 19.53 -3.65 3.40
N GLN A 254 20.05 -2.45 3.57
CA GLN A 254 20.44 -1.88 4.87
C GLN A 254 19.28 -1.07 5.45
N HIS A 255 19.01 -1.28 6.73
CA HIS A 255 17.93 -0.63 7.46
C HIS A 255 18.49 0.01 8.74
N GLY A 256 18.68 1.33 8.70
CA GLY A 256 19.41 2.04 9.74
C GLY A 256 20.85 1.53 9.85
N GLU A 257 21.41 1.50 11.05
CA GLU A 257 22.81 1.10 11.27
C GLU A 257 22.99 -0.39 11.55
N GLN A 258 21.96 -1.05 12.08
CA GLN A 258 22.11 -2.36 12.74
C GLN A 258 21.48 -3.54 12.00
N PHE A 259 20.63 -3.28 11.01
CA PHE A 259 19.80 -4.33 10.41
C PHE A 259 20.03 -4.44 8.91
N GLU A 260 20.17 -5.68 8.45
CA GLU A 260 20.24 -6.00 7.02
C GLU A 260 19.26 -7.12 6.68
N THR A 261 18.68 -7.06 5.48
CA THR A 261 17.86 -8.15 4.95
C THR A 261 18.31 -8.55 3.57
N HIS A 262 18.37 -9.86 3.33
CA HIS A 262 18.80 -10.42 2.06
C HIS A 262 17.69 -11.20 1.37
N TYR A 263 17.56 -10.99 0.06
CA TYR A 263 16.53 -11.58 -0.79
C TYR A 263 17.23 -12.28 -1.95
N LEU A 264 17.21 -13.61 -1.98
CA LEU A 264 17.96 -14.44 -2.92
C LEU A 264 17.05 -15.20 -3.89
N HIS A 265 17.67 -15.80 -4.90
CA HIS A 265 17.07 -16.65 -5.94
C HIS A 265 16.04 -15.96 -6.83
N LEU A 266 16.01 -14.62 -6.84
CA LEU A 266 15.00 -13.82 -7.52
C LEU A 266 14.97 -14.10 -9.03
N HIS A 267 13.80 -13.96 -9.66
CA HIS A 267 13.70 -14.04 -11.12
C HIS A 267 14.09 -12.71 -11.78
N ARG A 268 13.56 -11.59 -11.27
CA ARG A 268 13.84 -10.24 -11.75
C ARG A 268 14.04 -9.29 -10.57
N LEU A 269 15.01 -8.40 -10.70
CA LEU A 269 15.25 -7.28 -9.80
C LEU A 269 14.39 -6.09 -10.26
N ARG A 270 13.80 -5.35 -9.31
CA ARG A 270 13.05 -4.10 -9.58
C ARG A 270 13.77 -2.86 -9.07
N VAL A 271 14.85 -3.05 -8.31
CA VAL A 271 15.66 -1.98 -7.72
C VAL A 271 17.14 -2.15 -8.09
N LYS A 272 17.92 -1.10 -7.85
CA LYS A 272 19.37 -1.05 -8.11
C LYS A 272 20.12 -0.61 -6.85
N LYS A 273 21.40 -0.95 -6.77
CA LYS A 273 22.30 -0.47 -5.70
C LYS A 273 22.20 1.05 -5.55
N GLY A 274 22.04 1.50 -4.31
CA GLY A 274 21.94 2.90 -3.92
C GLY A 274 20.51 3.44 -3.79
N ALA A 275 19.50 2.74 -4.33
CA ALA A 275 18.09 3.16 -4.23
C ALA A 275 17.60 3.14 -2.78
N ARG A 276 16.77 4.12 -2.42
CA ARG A 276 15.98 4.09 -1.18
C ARG A 276 14.68 3.34 -1.47
N VAL A 277 14.24 2.53 -0.52
CA VAL A 277 13.00 1.76 -0.60
C VAL A 277 12.17 1.96 0.66
N LYS A 278 10.84 1.94 0.52
CA LYS A 278 9.91 1.90 1.64
C LYS A 278 9.51 0.46 1.98
N GLN A 279 9.20 0.18 3.23
CA GLN A 279 8.60 -1.09 3.65
C GLN A 279 7.37 -1.39 2.79
N GLY A 280 7.29 -2.61 2.26
CA GLY A 280 6.20 -3.03 1.36
C GLY A 280 6.41 -2.65 -0.11
N GLU A 281 7.48 -1.94 -0.47
CA GLU A 281 7.81 -1.65 -1.87
C GLU A 281 8.30 -2.92 -2.59
N VAL A 282 7.86 -3.15 -3.83
CA VAL A 282 8.29 -4.32 -4.63
C VAL A 282 9.73 -4.15 -5.09
N ILE A 283 10.64 -4.98 -4.56
CA ILE A 283 12.08 -4.96 -4.88
C ILE A 283 12.49 -6.02 -5.90
N GLY A 284 11.63 -7.02 -6.13
CA GLY A 284 11.91 -8.10 -7.05
C GLY A 284 10.73 -9.05 -7.21
N THR A 285 11.00 -10.19 -7.82
CA THR A 285 10.02 -11.27 -7.97
C THR A 285 10.66 -12.62 -7.69
N VAL A 286 9.90 -13.55 -7.12
CA VAL A 286 10.35 -14.91 -6.81
C VAL A 286 10.86 -15.61 -8.06
N GLY A 287 11.94 -16.36 -7.90
CA GLY A 287 12.55 -17.17 -8.96
C GLY A 287 13.14 -18.45 -8.42
N SER A 288 14.03 -19.04 -9.22
CA SER A 288 14.81 -20.24 -8.89
C SER A 288 16.22 -20.10 -9.46
N THR A 289 16.78 -18.89 -9.42
CA THR A 289 18.11 -18.63 -9.98
C THR A 289 19.21 -18.98 -8.98
N GLY A 290 20.41 -19.28 -9.46
CA GLY A 290 21.52 -19.70 -8.61
C GLY A 290 21.33 -21.10 -8.03
N ALA A 291 21.77 -21.32 -6.79
CA ALA A 291 21.69 -22.61 -6.13
C ALA A 291 20.30 -22.86 -5.49
N ALA A 292 19.27 -22.99 -6.33
CA ALA A 292 17.89 -23.22 -5.94
C ALA A 292 17.32 -24.50 -6.60
N THR A 293 16.61 -25.32 -5.84
CA THR A 293 15.99 -26.57 -6.34
C THR A 293 14.61 -26.36 -6.97
N GLY A 294 14.00 -25.20 -6.76
CA GLY A 294 12.73 -24.81 -7.33
C GLY A 294 12.34 -23.39 -6.92
N PRO A 295 11.19 -22.87 -7.40
CA PRO A 295 10.78 -21.50 -7.11
C PRO A 295 10.54 -21.24 -5.62
N HIS A 296 11.36 -20.36 -5.04
CA HIS A 296 11.21 -19.88 -3.66
C HIS A 296 11.98 -18.58 -3.45
N LEU A 297 11.66 -17.88 -2.37
CA LEU A 297 12.51 -16.83 -1.82
C LEU A 297 13.34 -17.40 -0.67
N HIS A 298 14.66 -17.29 -0.76
CA HIS A 298 15.53 -17.46 0.40
C HIS A 298 15.73 -16.09 1.06
N TYR A 299 15.20 -15.94 2.27
CA TYR A 299 15.16 -14.68 3.01
C TYR A 299 16.04 -14.74 4.25
N GLU A 300 17.03 -13.84 4.35
CA GLU A 300 17.90 -13.74 5.52
C GLU A 300 17.67 -12.42 6.25
N PHE A 301 17.88 -12.45 7.57
CA PHE A 301 17.77 -11.29 8.43
C PHE A 301 19.01 -11.22 9.32
N LEU A 302 19.72 -10.09 9.31
CA LEU A 302 20.91 -9.87 10.11
C LEU A 302 20.66 -8.76 11.13
N VAL A 303 21.17 -8.98 12.35
CA VAL A 303 21.21 -7.99 13.42
C VAL A 303 22.66 -7.83 13.85
N ASN A 304 23.23 -6.65 13.66
CA ASN A 304 24.65 -6.35 13.89
C ASN A 304 25.58 -7.36 13.19
N GLY A 305 25.31 -7.64 11.91
CA GLY A 305 26.08 -8.59 11.10
C GLY A 305 25.86 -10.08 11.41
N VAL A 306 25.01 -10.43 12.39
CA VAL A 306 24.73 -11.83 12.76
C VAL A 306 23.38 -12.27 12.21
N HIS A 307 23.36 -13.35 11.44
CA HIS A 307 22.11 -13.94 10.95
C HIS A 307 21.23 -14.42 12.11
N ARG A 308 19.96 -14.00 12.10
CA ARG A 308 18.93 -14.39 13.05
C ARG A 308 17.78 -15.06 12.30
N ASN A 309 17.03 -15.90 13.00
CA ASN A 309 15.85 -16.53 12.43
C ASN A 309 14.80 -15.45 12.09
N PRO A 310 14.50 -15.18 10.80
CA PRO A 310 13.58 -14.12 10.41
C PRO A 310 12.17 -14.31 11.00
N ARG A 311 11.76 -15.55 11.26
CA ARG A 311 10.43 -15.85 11.81
C ARG A 311 10.29 -15.47 13.28
N THR A 312 11.39 -15.39 14.02
CA THR A 312 11.42 -15.11 15.46
C THR A 312 12.17 -13.84 15.83
N VAL A 313 12.84 -13.17 14.87
CA VAL A 313 13.65 -11.98 15.13
C VAL A 313 12.84 -10.84 15.77
N HIS A 314 11.54 -10.74 15.46
CA HIS A 314 10.62 -9.78 16.08
C HIS A 314 10.61 -9.78 17.61
N LYS A 315 11.01 -10.89 18.26
CA LYS A 315 11.10 -10.99 19.73
C LYS A 315 12.28 -10.20 20.31
N ILE A 316 13.29 -9.90 19.50
CA ILE A 316 14.53 -9.23 19.91
C ILE A 316 14.75 -7.90 19.17
N LEU A 317 13.87 -7.56 18.23
CA LEU A 317 13.88 -6.26 17.60
C LEU A 317 13.40 -5.20 18.60
N PRO A 318 13.93 -3.97 18.53
CA PRO A 318 13.37 -2.86 19.29
C PRO A 318 11.88 -2.72 18.96
N LYS A 319 11.10 -2.31 19.96
CA LYS A 319 9.68 -1.97 19.74
C LYS A 319 9.58 -0.97 18.59
N ALA A 320 8.47 -1.02 17.86
CA ALA A 320 8.25 -0.14 16.72
C ALA A 320 8.51 1.33 17.09
N ARG A 321 8.99 2.12 16.12
CA ARG A 321 9.36 3.53 16.35
C ARG A 321 8.18 4.26 17.01
N SER A 322 8.42 4.84 18.18
CA SER A 322 7.47 5.73 18.83
C SER A 322 7.60 7.14 18.29
N LEU A 323 6.50 7.90 18.34
CA LEU A 323 6.55 9.34 18.23
C LEU A 323 7.50 9.92 19.27
N SER A 324 8.21 10.99 18.92
CA SER A 324 9.07 11.70 19.86
C SER A 324 8.24 12.30 21.00
N ASP A 325 8.87 12.52 22.16
CA ASP A 325 8.22 13.16 23.30
C ASP A 325 7.61 14.53 22.94
N ALA A 326 8.22 15.24 22.00
CA ALA A 326 7.71 16.51 21.48
C ALA A 326 6.43 16.36 20.62
N ALA A 327 6.29 15.25 19.88
CA ALA A 327 5.14 14.98 19.02
C ALA A 327 3.96 14.35 19.78
N LEU A 328 4.24 13.63 20.87
CA LEU A 328 3.26 12.83 21.59
C LEU A 328 2.04 13.63 22.10
N PRO A 329 2.17 14.84 22.70
CA PRO A 329 1.01 15.60 23.16
C PRO A 329 0.04 15.97 22.03
N ARG A 330 0.57 16.36 20.86
CA ARG A 330 -0.25 16.69 19.68
C ARG A 330 -0.96 15.45 19.16
N TYR A 331 -0.26 14.33 19.11
CA TYR A 331 -0.85 13.05 18.73
C TYR A 331 -1.99 12.65 19.68
N LEU A 332 -1.75 12.63 20.98
CA LEU A 332 -2.76 12.27 21.98
C LEU A 332 -3.99 13.18 21.90
N ALA A 333 -3.81 14.47 21.61
CA ALA A 333 -4.94 15.38 21.37
C ALA A 333 -5.71 15.02 20.10
N SER A 334 -5.01 14.66 19.01
CA SER A 334 -5.63 14.34 17.73
C SER A 334 -6.49 13.07 17.75
N ILE A 335 -6.16 12.10 18.61
CA ILE A 335 -6.86 10.81 18.66
C ILE A 335 -8.05 10.76 19.63
N ARG A 336 -8.25 11.79 20.47
CA ARG A 336 -9.31 11.79 21.51
C ARG A 336 -10.69 11.41 20.96
N LYS A 337 -11.11 12.06 19.87
CA LYS A 337 -12.42 11.83 19.25
C LYS A 337 -12.50 10.42 18.63
N PRO A 338 -11.54 9.99 17.78
CA PRO A 338 -11.51 8.61 17.29
C PRO A 338 -11.53 7.53 18.39
N THR A 339 -10.80 7.74 19.49
CA THR A 339 -10.78 6.81 20.64
C THR A 339 -12.16 6.64 21.25
N GLN A 340 -12.87 7.74 21.50
CA GLN A 340 -14.23 7.71 22.02
C GLN A 340 -15.19 7.00 21.06
N GLN A 341 -15.08 7.27 19.76
CA GLN A 341 -15.91 6.64 18.74
C GLN A 341 -15.68 5.13 18.67
N LEU A 342 -14.43 4.66 18.71
CA LEU A 342 -14.11 3.23 18.75
C LEU A 342 -14.62 2.55 20.03
N ALA A 343 -14.54 3.22 21.19
CA ALA A 343 -15.11 2.71 22.43
C ALA A 343 -16.63 2.50 22.30
N SER A 344 -17.36 3.50 21.82
CA SER A 344 -18.81 3.41 21.63
C SER A 344 -19.23 2.30 20.65
N LEU A 345 -18.46 2.07 19.58
CA LEU A 345 -18.75 0.98 18.63
C LEU A 345 -18.56 -0.42 19.26
N ARG A 346 -17.53 -0.59 20.09
CA ARG A 346 -17.31 -1.85 20.82
C ARG A 346 -18.42 -2.13 21.81
N ASP A 347 -18.81 -1.13 22.60
CA ASP A 347 -19.85 -1.27 23.62
C ASP A 347 -21.20 -1.63 22.98
N ALA A 348 -21.55 -0.96 21.87
CA ALA A 348 -22.76 -1.26 21.11
C ALA A 348 -22.78 -2.71 20.58
N GLN A 349 -21.64 -3.21 20.08
CA GLN A 349 -21.57 -4.60 19.60
C GLN A 349 -21.64 -5.62 20.74
N GLN A 350 -21.05 -5.33 21.90
CA GLN A 350 -21.16 -6.21 23.07
C GLN A 350 -22.61 -6.31 23.55
N LEU A 351 -23.34 -5.18 23.61
CA LEU A 351 -24.76 -5.16 23.96
C LEU A 351 -25.61 -5.96 22.97
N ALA A 352 -25.37 -5.82 21.67
CA ALA A 352 -26.09 -6.56 20.63
C ALA A 352 -25.85 -8.09 20.69
N ARG A 353 -24.76 -8.54 21.33
CA ARG A 353 -24.47 -9.98 21.54
C ARG A 353 -25.08 -10.55 22.82
N ALA A 354 -25.46 -9.69 23.76
CA ALA A 354 -26.04 -10.09 25.04
C ALA A 354 -27.58 -10.23 24.98
N GLN A 355 -28.19 -9.79 23.88
CA GLN A 355 -29.60 -9.98 23.52
C GLN A 355 -29.74 -11.17 22.59
#